data_AF-A0A8T6IC03-F1
#
_entry.id   AF-A0A8T6IC03-F1
#
_cell.length_a   1.000
_cell.length_b   1.000
_cell.length_c   1.000
_cell.angle_alpha   90.00
_cell.angle_beta   90.00
_cell.angle_gamma   90.00
#
_symmetry.space_group_name_H-M   'P 1'
#
loop_
_entity.id
_entity.type
_entity.pdbx_description
1 polymer ?
#
loop_
_entity_poly.entity_id
_entity_poly.type
_entity_poly.pdbx_seq_one_letter_code
_entity_poly.pdbx_strand_id
1 'polypeptide(L)' 'MPTNRDTYKYHFKLGNRIVHTGITYDIDRREAEHQRTQGWGKGHIFQVGRRTTRESAVDWEREQRRLGKPTGP' A
#
# COMPACT_ATOMS: atom_id res chain seq x y z
N MET A 1 1.35 9.59 -25.17
CA MET A 1 0.99 10.27 -23.91
C MET A 1 1.12 9.24 -22.79
N PRO A 2 1.89 9.46 -21.72
CA PRO A 2 2.11 8.42 -20.72
C PRO A 2 0.80 8.12 -19.99
N THR A 3 0.17 7.01 -20.36
CA THR A 3 -1.03 6.44 -19.75
C THR A 3 -0.66 5.67 -18.48
N ASN A 4 0.17 6.26 -17.61
CA ASN A 4 0.91 5.56 -16.55
C ASN A 4 0.01 5.16 -15.37
N ARG A 5 -0.91 4.21 -15.60
CA ARG A 5 -1.62 3.45 -14.58
C ARG A 5 -0.69 2.38 -14.01
N ASP A 6 0.40 2.80 -13.39
CA ASP A 6 1.46 1.93 -12.87
C ASP A 6 1.49 1.92 -11.34
N THR A 7 0.59 2.65 -10.69
CA THR A 7 0.54 2.73 -9.23
C THR A 7 -0.43 1.70 -8.68
N TYR A 8 0.10 0.86 -7.79
CA TYR A 8 -0.63 -0.10 -7.00
C TYR A 8 -1.04 0.53 -5.68
N LYS A 9 -2.27 0.27 -5.27
CA LYS A 9 -2.79 0.55 -3.93
C LYS A 9 -2.72 -0.72 -3.12
N TYR A 10 -2.33 -0.65 -1.85
CA TYR A 10 -2.18 -1.85 -1.06
C TYR A 10 -2.47 -1.70 0.44
N HIS A 11 -2.79 -2.84 1.05
CA HIS A 11 -2.90 -3.03 2.49
C HIS A 11 -1.81 -4.01 2.93
N PHE A 12 -0.87 -3.54 3.74
CA PHE A 12 0.06 -4.40 4.44
C PHE A 12 -0.62 -4.98 5.68
N LYS A 13 -0.80 -6.29 5.69
CA LYS A 13 -1.47 -7.02 6.77
C LYS A 13 -0.47 -7.85 7.53
N LEU A 14 -0.56 -7.79 8.86
CA LEU A 14 0.10 -8.73 9.76
C LEU A 14 -0.96 -9.69 10.29
N GLY A 15 -1.03 -10.88 9.70
CA GLY A 15 -2.16 -11.80 9.90
C GLY A 15 -3.47 -11.17 9.44
N ASN A 16 -4.45 -11.07 10.34
CA ASN A 16 -5.78 -10.51 10.04
C ASN A 16 -5.90 -9.00 10.22
N ARG A 17 -4.83 -8.32 10.68
CA ARG A 17 -4.85 -6.88 10.96
C ARG A 17 -4.14 -6.10 9.87
N ILE A 18 -4.79 -5.04 9.37
CA ILE A 18 -4.13 -4.04 8.53
C ILE A 18 -3.25 -3.19 9.44
N VAL A 19 -1.94 -3.24 9.24
CA VAL A 19 -0.97 -2.45 10.03
C VAL A 19 -0.43 -1.27 9.24
N HIS A 20 -0.53 -1.31 7.91
CA HIS A 20 -0.13 -0.20 7.05
C HIS A 20 -0.87 -0.25 5.71
N THR A 21 -1.10 0.92 5.12
CA THR A 21 -1.74 1.09 3.82
C THR A 21 -0.97 2.16 3.06
N GLY A 22 -0.84 1.98 1.75
CA GLY A 22 -0.13 2.93 0.93
C GLY A 22 -0.15 2.59 -0.54
N ILE A 23 0.63 3.34 -1.29
CA ILE A 23 0.76 3.19 -2.74
C ILE A 23 2.20 2.87 -3.13
N THR A 24 2.38 2.05 -4.17
CA THR A 24 3.71 1.69 -4.69
C THR A 24 3.67 1.49 -6.20
N TYR A 25 4.81 1.60 -6.85
CA TYR A 25 4.99 1.16 -8.25
C TYR A 25 5.51 -0.28 -8.33
N ASP A 26 6.03 -0.81 -7.22
CA ASP A 26 6.67 -2.11 -7.12
C ASP A 26 6.24 -2.77 -5.81
N ILE A 27 5.45 -3.86 -5.90
CA ILE A 27 4.90 -4.54 -4.72
C ILE A 27 5.97 -5.39 -4.06
N ASP A 28 6.74 -6.16 -4.83
CA ASP A 28 7.72 -7.12 -4.32
C ASP A 28 8.81 -6.42 -3.51
N ARG A 29 9.37 -5.33 -4.05
CA ARG A 29 10.34 -4.52 -3.31
C ARG A 29 9.73 -3.94 -2.04
N ARG A 30 8.51 -3.41 -2.14
CA ARG A 30 7.84 -2.73 -1.02
C ARG A 30 7.49 -3.71 0.10
N GLU A 31 7.11 -4.95 -0.24
CA GLU A 31 6.85 -5.99 0.75
C GLU A 31 8.13 -6.35 1.50
N ALA A 32 9.24 -6.55 0.79
CA ALA A 32 10.52 -6.84 1.41
C ALA A 32 11.00 -5.70 2.34
N GLU A 33 10.80 -4.44 1.96
CA GLU A 33 11.08 -3.27 2.81
C GLU A 33 10.24 -3.30 4.10
N HIS A 34 8.94 -3.59 3.99
CA HIS A 34 8.05 -3.67 5.16
C HIS A 34 8.35 -4.87 6.05
N GLN A 35 8.67 -6.03 5.48
CA GLN A 35 9.06 -7.22 6.26
C GLN A 35 10.35 -7.01 7.04
N ARG A 36 11.26 -6.13 6.58
CA ARG A 36 12.46 -5.74 7.33
C ARG A 36 12.16 -4.81 8.51
N THR A 37 10.96 -4.25 8.59
CA THR A 37 10.56 -3.39 9.72
C THR A 37 10.31 -4.25 10.96
N GLN A 38 10.82 -3.81 12.10
CA GLN A 38 10.72 -4.54 13.36
C GLN A 38 9.26 -4.77 13.74
N GLY A 39 8.89 -6.05 13.93
CA GLY A 39 7.52 -6.47 14.23
C GLY A 39 6.64 -6.73 13.01
N TRP A 40 7.13 -6.47 11.78
CA TRP A 40 6.37 -6.64 10.52
C TRP A 40 6.87 -7.80 9.65
N GLY A 41 7.89 -8.55 10.09
CA GLY A 41 8.52 -9.62 9.31
C GLY A 41 7.64 -10.80 8.88
N LYS A 42 6.42 -10.92 9.40
CA LYS A 42 5.41 -11.91 8.95
C LYS A 42 4.26 -11.27 8.17
N GLY A 43 4.36 -9.99 7.85
CA GLY A 43 3.33 -9.26 7.14
C GLY A 43 3.48 -9.39 5.63
N HIS A 44 2.37 -9.20 4.92
CA HIS A 44 2.31 -9.26 3.46
C HIS A 44 1.51 -8.09 2.89
N ILE A 45 1.89 -7.64 1.70
CA ILE A 45 1.18 -6.66 0.91
C ILE A 45 0.01 -7.34 0.20
N PHE A 46 -1.18 -6.80 0.42
CA PHE A 46 -2.40 -7.17 -0.31
C PHE A 46 -2.80 -6.04 -1.24
N GLN A 47 -2.74 -6.27 -2.54
CA GLN A 47 -3.18 -5.30 -3.53
C GLN A 47 -4.67 -5.00 -3.40
N VAL A 48 -5.02 -3.72 -3.49
CA VAL A 48 -6.40 -3.20 -3.42
C VAL A 48 -6.83 -2.76 -4.81
N GLY A 49 -7.62 -3.60 -5.47
CA GLY A 49 -8.20 -3.30 -6.78
C GLY A 49 -7.17 -3.26 -7.91
N ARG A 50 -7.50 -2.56 -8.99
CA ARG A 50 -6.67 -2.44 -10.19
C ARG A 50 -5.61 -1.33 -10.04
N ARG A 51 -4.55 -1.39 -10.86
CA ARG A 51 -3.56 -0.30 -10.97
C ARG A 51 -4.24 0.98 -11.43
N THR A 52 -3.87 2.10 -10.82
CA THR A 52 -4.44 3.41 -11.12
C THR A 52 -3.34 4.41 -11.42
N THR A 53 -3.71 5.61 -11.86
CA THR A 53 -2.78 6.74 -11.92
C THR A 53 -2.30 7.08 -10.51
N ARG A 54 -1.14 7.74 -10.43
CA ARG A 54 -0.57 8.20 -9.16
C ARG A 54 -1.56 9.09 -8.41
N GLU A 55 -2.22 10.02 -9.10
CA GLU A 55 -3.18 10.96 -8.50
C GLU A 55 -4.33 10.22 -7.82
N SER A 56 -5.01 9.32 -8.53
CA SER A 56 -6.09 8.52 -7.95
C SER A 56 -5.62 7.60 -6.81
N ALA A 57 -4.36 7.15 -6.86
CA ALA A 57 -3.79 6.35 -5.79
C ALA A 57 -3.52 7.19 -4.53
N VAL A 58 -3.03 8.43 -4.69
CA VAL A 58 -2.84 9.39 -3.60
C VAL A 58 -4.19 9.80 -2.97
N ASP A 59 -5.22 10.06 -3.77
CA ASP A 59 -6.57 10.33 -3.25
C ASP A 59 -7.11 9.16 -2.44
N TRP A 60 -6.91 7.94 -2.92
CA TRP A 60 -7.29 6.74 -2.17
C TRP A 60 -6.52 6.62 -0.83
N GLU A 61 -5.23 6.92 -0.81
CA GLU A 61 -4.42 6.88 0.42
C GLU A 61 -4.91 7.93 1.44
N ARG A 62 -5.22 9.15 0.97
CA ARG A 62 -5.85 10.21 1.79
C ARG A 62 -7.19 9.76 2.36
N GLU A 63 -8.00 9.08 1.57
CA GLU A 63 -9.25 8.49 2.02
C GLU A 63 -9.02 7.42 3.09
N GLN A 64 -8.01 6.55 2.95
CA GLN A 64 -7.68 5.56 3.98
C GLN A 64 -7.33 6.23 5.31
N ARG A 65 -6.58 7.34 5.26
CA ARG A 65 -6.27 8.16 6.44
C ARG A 65 -7.53 8.75 7.08
N ARG A 66 -8.48 9.22 6.27
CA ARG A 66 -9.78 9.72 6.74
C ARG A 66 -10.64 8.61 7.38
N LEU A 67 -10.55 7.39 6.86
CA LEU A 67 -11.24 6.21 7.39
C LEU A 67 -10.56 5.62 8.65
N GLY A 68 -9.50 6.24 9.15
CA GLY A 68 -8.78 5.79 10.35
C GLY A 68 -7.91 4.56 10.12
N LYS A 69 -7.64 4.18 8.87
CA LYS A 69 -6.70 3.09 8.59
C LYS A 69 -5.27 3.60 8.72
N PRO A 70 -4.34 2.77 9.24
CA PRO A 70 -2.95 3.16 9.34
C PRO A 70 -2.38 3.34 7.93
N THR A 71 -2.05 4.57 7.58
CA THR A 71 -1.22 4.93 6.41
C THR A 71 0.23 5.04 6.88
N GLY A 72 1.19 5.06 5.95
CA GLY A 72 2.62 5.04 6.30
C GLY A 72 3.07 6.14 7.23
N PRO A 73 4.18 5.90 7.95
CA PRO A 73 4.91 6.97 8.62
C PRO A 73 5.38 8.03 7.61
#